data_AF-A0A2A5GG79-F1
#
_entry.id   AF-A0A2A5GG79-F1
#
_cell.length_a   1.000
_cell.length_b   1.000
_cell.length_c   1.000
_cell.angle_alpha   90.00
_cell.angle_beta   90.00
_cell.angle_gamma   90.00
#
_symmetry.space_group_name_H-M   'P 1'
#
loop_
_entity.id
_entity.type
_entity.pdbx_description
1 polymer ?
#
loop_
_entity_poly.entity_id
_entity_poly.type
_entity_poly.pdbx_seq_one_letter_code
_entity_poly.pdbx_strand_id
1 'polypeptide(L)'
;MKDKVNEIQISYKERITSPFWHKISSSQDASELFFEHWNKNTIEVHESFKIMLLNNSNKVKGIYQLSQGGITGTLVDLRILFAVVLKTLSVGIILTHYVK
;
A
#
# COMPACT_ATOMS: atom_id res chain seq x y z
N MET A 1 22.50 -32.56 -1.71
CA MET A 1 21.48 -31.70 -2.35
C MET A 1 21.55 -30.33 -1.70
N LYS A 2 21.54 -29.22 -2.46
CA LYS A 2 21.27 -27.91 -1.87
C LYS A 2 19.78 -27.86 -1.57
N ASP A 3 19.41 -27.76 -0.30
CA ASP A 3 18.02 -27.57 0.10
C ASP A 3 17.50 -26.30 -0.58
N LYS A 4 16.49 -26.45 -1.45
CA LYS A 4 15.82 -25.34 -2.11
C LYS A 4 14.65 -24.92 -1.25
N VAL A 5 14.71 -23.71 -0.72
CA VAL A 5 13.61 -23.07 0.02
C VAL A 5 12.91 -22.03 -0.86
N ASN A 6 11.66 -21.71 -0.55
CA ASN A 6 10.89 -20.71 -1.28
C ASN A 6 11.34 -19.29 -0.92
N GLU A 7 11.51 -18.43 -1.94
CA GLU A 7 11.72 -16.99 -1.76
C GLU A 7 10.47 -16.20 -2.12
N ILE A 8 10.10 -15.24 -1.27
CA ILE A 8 9.02 -14.28 -1.55
C ILE A 8 9.63 -13.03 -2.19
N GLN A 9 9.12 -12.71 -3.38
CA GLN A 9 9.49 -11.51 -4.15
C GLN A 9 8.35 -10.48 -4.12
N ILE A 10 8.70 -9.22 -3.85
CA ILE A 10 7.82 -8.06 -4.04
C ILE A 10 8.46 -7.16 -5.10
N SER A 11 7.65 -6.65 -6.03
CA SER A 11 8.11 -5.78 -7.10
C SER A 11 7.28 -4.51 -7.20
N TYR A 12 7.94 -3.42 -7.59
CA TYR A 12 7.29 -2.16 -7.94
C TYR A 12 6.89 -2.20 -9.41
N LYS A 13 5.67 -1.73 -9.72
CA LYS A 13 5.23 -1.55 -11.11
C LYS A 13 5.95 -0.36 -11.75
N GLU A 14 5.89 0.79 -11.08
CA GLU A 14 6.55 2.01 -11.50
C GLU A 14 8.01 2.05 -11.04
N ARG A 15 8.87 2.71 -11.83
CA ARG A 15 10.31 2.85 -11.55
C ARG A 15 10.71 4.30 -11.30
N ILE A 16 9.96 4.99 -10.46
CA ILE A 16 10.26 6.37 -10.06
C ILE A 16 11.47 6.35 -9.12
N THR A 17 12.48 7.19 -9.38
CA THR A 17 13.66 7.27 -8.52
C THR A 17 13.38 8.11 -7.26
N SER A 18 14.06 7.75 -6.16
CA SER A 18 13.86 8.33 -4.81
C SER A 18 13.83 9.86 -4.72
N PRO A 19 14.62 10.64 -5.49
CA PRO A 19 14.53 12.10 -5.47
C PRO A 19 13.15 12.63 -5.79
N PHE A 20 12.42 11.98 -6.70
CA PHE A 20 11.09 12.38 -7.18
C PHE A 20 9.94 11.75 -6.40
N TRP A 21 10.22 10.97 -5.36
CA TRP A 21 9.16 10.43 -4.52
C TRP A 21 8.44 11.55 -3.76
N HIS A 22 7.12 11.52 -3.85
CA HIS A 22 6.24 12.46 -3.15
C HIS A 22 6.42 12.34 -1.63
N LYS A 23 6.46 13.46 -0.94
CA LYS A 23 6.60 13.51 0.53
C LYS A 23 5.25 13.83 1.16
N ILE A 24 4.79 12.95 2.05
CA ILE A 24 3.59 13.20 2.83
C ILE A 24 3.88 14.18 3.97
N SER A 25 3.07 15.23 4.03
CA SER A 25 3.17 16.31 5.02
C SER A 25 1.95 16.41 5.94
N SER A 26 0.81 15.84 5.55
CA SER A 26 -0.44 15.87 6.31
C SER A 26 -1.35 14.68 5.96
N SER A 27 -2.42 14.50 6.74
CA SER A 27 -3.46 13.52 6.41
C SER A 27 -4.23 13.86 5.14
N GLN A 28 -4.44 15.15 4.85
CA GLN A 28 -5.08 15.62 3.63
C GLN A 28 -4.28 15.20 2.39
N ASP A 29 -2.97 15.46 2.42
CA ASP A 29 -2.01 15.08 1.38
C ASP A 29 -2.00 13.55 1.13
N ALA A 30 -2.00 12.76 2.21
CA ALA A 30 -2.14 11.31 2.10
C ALA A 30 -3.48 10.88 1.48
N SER A 31 -4.58 11.52 1.88
CA SER A 31 -5.93 11.24 1.38
C SER A 31 -6.06 11.54 -0.11
N GLU A 32 -5.55 12.69 -0.56
CA GLU A 32 -5.52 13.08 -1.97
C GLU A 32 -4.74 12.06 -2.80
N LEU A 33 -3.53 11.71 -2.36
CA LEU A 33 -2.71 10.74 -3.09
C LEU A 33 -3.33 9.34 -3.14
N PHE A 34 -3.96 8.88 -2.04
CA PHE A 34 -4.72 7.63 -2.05
C PHE A 34 -5.87 7.68 -3.03
N PHE A 35 -6.63 8.79 -3.03
CA PHE A 35 -7.75 8.97 -3.92
C PHE A 35 -7.29 8.92 -5.38
N GLU A 36 -6.23 9.63 -5.75
CA GLU A 36 -5.65 9.59 -7.11
C GLU A 36 -5.29 8.17 -7.56
N HIS A 37 -4.78 7.33 -6.64
CA HIS A 37 -4.38 5.95 -6.92
C HIS A 37 -5.52 4.92 -6.77
N TRP A 38 -6.76 5.38 -6.58
CA TRP A 38 -7.93 4.50 -6.64
C TRP A 38 -8.47 4.39 -8.05
N ASN A 39 -8.94 3.19 -8.40
CA ASN A 39 -9.71 3.02 -9.61
C ASN A 39 -11.09 3.67 -9.42
N LYS A 40 -11.29 4.83 -10.03
CA LYS A 40 -12.53 5.62 -9.94
C LYS A 40 -13.75 4.90 -10.49
N ASN A 41 -13.55 3.97 -11.42
CA ASN A 41 -14.64 3.20 -11.99
C ASN A 41 -15.19 2.16 -11.02
N THR A 42 -14.42 1.78 -10.01
CA THR A 42 -14.77 0.67 -9.10
C THR A 42 -14.78 1.05 -7.63
N ILE A 43 -14.27 2.23 -7.27
CA ILE A 43 -14.11 2.63 -5.86
C ILE A 43 -15.43 2.55 -5.09
N GLU A 44 -16.52 3.02 -5.68
CA GLU A 44 -17.87 3.05 -5.06
C GLU A 44 -18.55 1.67 -4.96
N VAL A 45 -17.98 0.62 -5.56
CA VAL A 45 -18.64 -0.70 -5.69
C VAL A 45 -18.38 -1.59 -4.49
N HIS A 46 -17.22 -1.47 -3.85
CA HIS A 46 -16.79 -2.35 -2.77
C HIS A 46 -15.90 -1.63 -1.78
N GLU A 47 -15.97 -2.07 -0.53
CA GLU A 47 -14.99 -1.64 0.47
C GLU A 47 -13.60 -2.13 0.09
N SER A 48 -12.59 -1.29 0.31
CA SER A 48 -11.21 -1.65 -0.01
C SER A 48 -10.22 -1.02 0.96
N PHE A 49 -9.14 -1.76 1.21
CA PHE A 49 -8.12 -1.40 2.18
C PHE A 49 -6.76 -1.31 1.49
N LYS A 50 -6.12 -0.15 1.58
CA LYS A 50 -4.80 0.09 1.01
C LYS A 50 -3.83 0.55 2.09
N ILE A 51 -2.55 0.32 1.82
CA ILE A 51 -1.45 0.81 2.64
C ILE A 51 -0.52 1.67 1.80
N MET A 52 -0.06 2.77 2.37
CA MET A 52 1.01 3.59 1.81
C MET A 52 2.30 3.30 2.57
N LEU A 53 3.35 2.98 1.83
CA LEU A 53 4.64 2.55 2.35
C LEU A 53 5.59 3.74 2.36
N LEU A 54 6.18 4.07 3.50
CA LEU A 54 7.00 5.28 3.68
C LEU A 54 8.46 4.94 4.00
N ASN A 55 9.37 5.83 3.60
CA ASN A 55 10.73 5.87 4.14
C ASN A 55 10.81 6.78 5.39
N ASN A 56 12.01 6.93 5.96
CA ASN A 56 12.23 7.75 7.17
C ASN A 56 11.98 9.26 7.00
N SER A 57 11.84 9.73 5.75
CA SER A 57 11.61 11.13 5.39
C SER A 57 10.16 11.38 4.99
N ASN A 58 9.27 10.44 5.28
CA ASN A 58 7.86 10.40 4.86
C ASN A 58 7.65 10.44 3.34
N LYS A 59 8.65 10.02 2.55
CA LYS A 59 8.49 9.86 1.11
C LYS A 59 7.82 8.53 0.79
N VAL A 60 6.87 8.57 -0.15
CA VAL A 60 6.08 7.41 -0.57
C VAL A 60 6.92 6.48 -1.45
N LYS A 61 7.15 5.27 -0.94
CA LYS A 61 7.78 4.17 -1.70
C LYS A 61 6.79 3.51 -2.64
N GLY A 62 5.52 3.47 -2.25
CA GLY A 62 4.43 2.90 -3.05
C GLY A 62 3.13 2.76 -2.26
N ILE A 63 2.05 2.50 -2.98
CA ILE A 63 0.73 2.18 -2.43
C ILE A 63 0.39 0.74 -2.82
N TYR A 64 -0.08 -0.06 -1.86
CA TYR A 64 -0.46 -1.45 -2.07
C TYR A 64 -1.90 -1.67 -1.61
N GLN A 65 -2.73 -2.24 -2.48
CA GLN A 65 -4.07 -2.67 -2.11
C GLN A 65 -3.97 -4.02 -1.42
N LEU A 66 -4.17 -4.01 -0.11
CA LEU A 66 -4.04 -5.18 0.74
C LEU A 66 -5.29 -6.05 0.70
N SER A 67 -6.46 -5.41 0.58
CA SER A 67 -7.72 -6.14 0.53
C SER A 67 -8.79 -5.43 -0.29
N GLN A 68 -9.66 -6.24 -0.88
CA GLN A 68 -10.87 -5.83 -1.57
C GLN A 68 -12.00 -6.69 -1.04
N GLY A 69 -12.98 -6.04 -0.42
CA GLY A 69 -14.11 -6.68 0.23
C GLY A 69 -15.37 -6.70 -0.63
N GLY A 70 -16.49 -6.90 0.04
CA GLY A 70 -17.82 -6.73 -0.53
C GLY A 70 -18.39 -5.36 -0.19
N ILE A 71 -19.72 -5.30 -0.11
CA ILE A 71 -20.47 -4.07 0.23
C ILE A 71 -20.45 -3.81 1.75
N THR A 72 -20.28 -4.85 2.57
CA THR A 72 -20.49 -4.80 4.04
C THR A 72 -19.20 -5.05 4.84
N GLY A 73 -18.04 -4.97 4.20
CA GLY A 73 -16.78 -5.21 4.88
C GLY A 73 -15.64 -5.66 3.97
N THR A 74 -14.42 -5.37 4.40
CA THR A 74 -13.18 -5.95 3.88
C THR A 74 -12.30 -6.48 5.01
N LEU A 75 -11.67 -7.64 4.82
CA LEU A 75 -10.82 -8.27 5.83
C LEU A 75 -9.35 -7.88 5.64
N VAL A 76 -8.64 -7.66 6.74
CA VAL A 76 -7.21 -7.32 6.72
C VAL A 76 -6.42 -8.42 7.43
N ASP A 77 -5.58 -9.14 6.69
CA ASP A 77 -4.64 -10.11 7.27
C ASP A 77 -3.33 -9.42 7.67
N LEU A 78 -3.08 -9.34 8.98
CA LEU A 78 -1.88 -8.69 9.52
C LEU A 78 -0.58 -9.37 9.08
N ARG A 79 -0.58 -10.67 8.82
CA ARG A 79 0.61 -11.41 8.36
C ARG A 79 0.99 -10.96 6.96
N ILE A 80 0.01 -10.77 6.07
CA ILE A 80 0.23 -10.24 4.72
C ILE A 80 0.65 -8.78 4.80
N LEU A 81 -0.02 -7.97 5.63
CA LEU A 81 0.35 -6.57 5.86
C LEU A 81 1.83 -6.46 6.24
N PHE A 82 2.26 -7.16 7.27
CA PHE A 82 3.64 -7.09 7.73
C PHE A 82 4.62 -7.75 6.77
N ALA A 83 4.24 -8.81 6.04
CA ALA A 83 5.07 -9.38 4.99
C ALA A 83 5.39 -8.33 3.92
N VAL A 84 4.39 -7.54 3.48
CA VAL A 84 4.60 -6.46 2.52
C VAL A 84 5.49 -5.37 3.13
N VAL A 85 5.14 -4.84 4.30
CA VAL A 85 5.87 -3.75 4.96
C VAL A 85 7.36 -4.08 5.15
N LEU A 86 7.64 -5.29 5.66
CA LEU A 86 9.00 -5.76 5.93
C LEU A 86 9.77 -6.02 4.63
N LYS A 87 9.16 -6.70 3.65
CA LYS A 87 9.83 -6.97 2.37
C LYS A 87 10.07 -5.72 1.54
N THR A 88 9.25 -4.69 1.71
CA THR A 88 9.49 -3.38 1.09
C THR A 88 10.43 -2.51 1.91
N LEU A 89 10.95 -2.94 3.06
CA LEU A 89 11.84 -2.16 3.93
C LEU A 89 11.26 -0.77 4.25
N SER A 90 9.98 -0.72 4.60
CA SER A 90 9.29 0.52 4.93
C SER A 90 9.53 0.87 6.40
N VAL A 91 9.75 2.16 6.68
CA VAL A 91 10.00 2.67 8.04
C VAL A 91 8.71 3.17 8.69
N GLY A 92 7.71 3.52 7.88
CA GLY A 92 6.38 3.90 8.33
C GLY A 92 5.32 3.44 7.34
N ILE A 93 4.07 3.42 7.80
CA ILE A 93 2.90 3.13 6.97
C ILE A 93 1.76 4.07 7.30
N ILE A 94 0.93 4.35 6.29
CA ILE A 94 -0.40 4.95 6.47
C ILE A 94 -1.42 3.93 5.97
N LEU A 95 -2.45 3.71 6.76
CA LEU A 95 -3.54 2.80 6.43
C LEU A 95 -4.72 3.61 5.93
N THR A 96 -5.44 3.09 4.93
CA THR A 96 -6.70 3.68 4.48
C THR A 96 -7.73 2.59 4.23
N HIS A 97 -8.96 2.90 4.62
CA HIS A 97 -10.14 2.10 4.35
C HIS A 97 -11.13 3.00 3.63
N TYR A 98 -11.42 2.64 2.38
CA TYR A 98 -12.51 3.26 1.66
C TYR A 98 -13.79 2.48 1.94
N VAL A 99 -14.79 3.21 2.41
CA VAL A 99 -16.18 2.81 2.57
C VAL A 99 -17.04 3.88 1.89
N LYS A 100 -18.15 3.45 1.30
CA LYS A 100 -19.13 4.35 0.69
C LYS A 100 -19.85 5.20 1.73
#